data_AF-A0A5B2TWR0-F1
#
_entry.id   AF-A0A5B2TWR0-F1
#
_cell.length_a   1.000
_cell.length_b   1.000
_cell.length_c   1.000
_cell.angle_alpha   90.00
_cell.angle_beta   90.00
_cell.angle_gamma   90.00
#
_symmetry.space_group_name_H-M   'P 1'
#
loop_
_entity.id
_entity.type
_entity.pdbx_description
1 polymer ?
#
loop_
_entity_poly.entity_id
_entity_poly.type
_entity_poly.pdbx_seq_one_letter_code
_entity_poly.pdbx_strand_id
1 'polypeptide(L)'
;MEESKINEILISLGFGLPQSPDEIKAFDDTFKSCKTESNPDKIDSYKILEGLRPKKKATNIDYHKRTVLAAEIVYQLHQENTLGHLKLQKLLYLCQNSARIDIHANFLKQAMGPYDNRLMRSIDKKFKENKWFSYNPREYEKYQPLEKYGGHKEWYERYFNEQLSEIDFIINKFRKTKTRAIELIATIFACWKEIIDEKQLLTEEILVHKFYQWHPDKSKFDKDEILQTIAFMKNDGFHPNQQ
;
A
#
# COMPACT_ATOMS: atom_id res chain seq x y z
N MET A 1 15.42 -24.66 34.64
CA MET A 1 14.38 -23.98 35.43
C MET A 1 13.06 -24.55 34.94
N GLU A 2 12.43 -25.38 35.77
CA GLU A 2 11.23 -26.15 35.41
C GLU A 2 10.07 -25.21 35.08
N GLU A 3 9.27 -25.54 34.06
CA GLU A 3 8.11 -24.77 33.61
C GLU A 3 7.15 -24.40 34.75
N SER A 4 7.04 -25.25 35.77
CA SER A 4 6.21 -24.99 36.97
C SER A 4 6.67 -23.76 37.75
N LYS A 5 7.97 -23.57 37.92
CA LYS A 5 8.54 -22.40 38.63
C LYS A 5 8.33 -21.11 37.86
N ILE A 6 8.40 -21.18 36.53
CA ILE A 6 8.12 -20.02 35.67
C ILE A 6 6.63 -19.65 35.78
N ASN A 7 5.76 -20.64 35.81
CA ASN A 7 4.32 -20.41 35.92
C ASN A 7 3.93 -19.82 37.28
N GLU A 8 4.52 -20.29 38.37
CA GLU A 8 4.34 -19.70 39.71
C GLU A 8 4.79 -18.24 39.77
N ILE A 9 5.95 -17.92 39.15
CA ILE A 9 6.45 -16.55 39.07
C ILE A 9 5.48 -15.67 38.27
N LEU A 10 4.99 -16.13 37.11
CA LEU A 10 4.02 -15.38 36.30
C LEU A 10 2.71 -15.13 37.05
N ILE A 11 2.22 -16.12 37.81
CA ILE A 11 1.02 -15.97 38.65
C ILE A 11 1.25 -14.90 39.72
N SER A 12 2.38 -14.94 40.44
CA SER A 12 2.72 -13.94 41.47
C SER A 12 2.88 -12.51 40.94
N LEU A 13 3.30 -12.36 39.68
CA LEU A 13 3.46 -11.07 39.00
C LEU A 13 2.15 -10.56 38.38
N GLY A 14 1.04 -11.29 38.53
CA GLY A 14 -0.26 -10.90 37.99
C GLY A 14 -0.44 -11.18 36.49
N PHE A 15 0.42 -12.02 35.90
CA PHE A 15 0.31 -12.47 34.51
C PHE A 15 -0.30 -13.88 34.37
N GLY A 16 -0.71 -14.50 35.48
CA GLY A 16 -1.41 -15.78 35.50
C GLY A 16 -2.92 -15.64 35.25
N LEU A 17 -3.55 -16.70 34.72
CA LEU A 17 -5.00 -16.81 34.63
C LEU A 17 -5.60 -17.21 36.00
N PRO A 18 -6.83 -16.79 36.34
CA PRO A 18 -7.53 -17.24 37.55
C PRO A 18 -7.57 -18.77 37.63
N GLN A 19 -7.14 -19.36 38.75
CA GLN A 19 -7.09 -20.82 38.95
C GLN A 19 -8.08 -21.32 40.00
N SER A 20 -8.54 -20.44 40.91
CA SER A 20 -9.50 -20.80 41.95
C SER A 20 -10.91 -20.28 41.66
N PRO A 21 -11.96 -20.94 42.19
CA PRO A 21 -13.34 -20.47 42.03
C PRO A 21 -13.56 -19.03 42.52
N ASP A 22 -12.86 -18.63 43.59
CA ASP A 22 -12.94 -17.29 44.15
C ASP A 22 -12.25 -16.24 43.25
N GLU A 23 -11.11 -16.59 42.64
CA GLU A 23 -10.43 -15.74 41.66
C GLU A 23 -11.24 -15.58 40.37
N ILE A 24 -11.87 -16.66 39.89
CA ILE A 24 -12.76 -16.61 38.72
C ILE A 24 -13.94 -15.69 39.03
N LYS A 25 -14.55 -15.81 40.21
CA LYS A 25 -15.63 -14.93 40.64
C LYS A 25 -15.19 -13.46 40.75
N ALA A 26 -14.02 -13.20 41.32
CA ALA A 26 -13.47 -11.85 41.41
C ALA A 26 -13.15 -11.26 40.02
N PHE A 27 -12.64 -12.09 39.10
CA PHE A 27 -12.43 -11.72 37.70
C PHE A 27 -13.77 -11.37 37.03
N ASP A 28 -14.77 -12.24 37.11
CA ASP A 28 -16.11 -12.02 36.55
C ASP A 28 -16.78 -10.78 37.14
N ASP A 29 -16.64 -10.55 38.45
CA ASP A 29 -17.18 -9.37 39.13
C ASP A 29 -16.47 -8.08 38.72
N THR A 30 -15.16 -8.14 38.41
CA THR A 30 -14.38 -7.00 37.89
C THR A 30 -14.88 -6.59 36.49
N PHE A 31 -15.17 -7.57 35.64
CA PHE A 31 -15.61 -7.34 34.27
C PHE A 31 -17.14 -7.27 34.11
N LYS A 32 -17.92 -7.49 35.18
CA LYS A 32 -19.39 -7.39 35.19
C LYS A 32 -19.93 -6.04 34.71
N SER A 33 -19.15 -4.97 34.93
CA SER A 33 -19.46 -3.61 34.48
C SER A 33 -18.98 -3.33 33.05
N CYS A 34 -17.99 -4.08 32.55
CA CYS A 34 -17.53 -4.04 31.18
C CYS A 34 -18.50 -4.84 30.31
N LYS A 35 -19.60 -4.20 29.90
CA LYS A 35 -20.38 -4.68 28.77
C LYS A 35 -19.56 -4.51 27.50
N THR A 36 -18.71 -5.48 27.17
CA THR A 36 -18.22 -5.68 25.81
C THR A 36 -19.36 -6.23 24.99
N GLU A 37 -20.31 -5.36 24.61
CA GLU A 37 -21.27 -5.68 23.57
C GLU A 37 -20.51 -5.68 22.25
N SER A 38 -20.01 -6.85 21.86
CA SER A 38 -19.63 -7.12 20.48
C SER A 38 -20.89 -6.93 19.63
N ASN A 39 -20.98 -5.80 18.95
CA ASN A 39 -22.07 -5.55 18.00
C ASN A 39 -21.89 -6.52 16.81
N PRO A 40 -22.74 -7.54 16.66
CA PRO A 40 -22.60 -8.56 15.63
C PRO A 40 -22.65 -7.96 14.21
N ASP A 41 -23.42 -6.87 14.04
CA ASP A 41 -23.55 -6.15 12.76
C ASP A 41 -22.28 -5.37 12.39
N LYS A 42 -21.37 -5.13 13.36
CA LYS A 42 -20.05 -4.53 13.13
C LYS A 42 -18.94 -5.56 12.95
N ILE A 43 -19.24 -6.85 13.14
CA ILE A 43 -18.28 -7.95 12.98
C ILE A 43 -18.40 -8.47 11.54
N ASP A 44 -17.52 -7.98 10.69
CA ASP A 44 -17.38 -8.51 9.34
C ASP A 44 -16.71 -9.89 9.39
N SER A 45 -17.56 -10.91 9.46
CA SER A 45 -17.17 -12.32 9.51
C SER A 45 -16.34 -12.73 8.28
N TYR A 46 -16.61 -12.14 7.11
CA TYR A 46 -15.84 -12.41 5.89
C TYR A 46 -14.42 -11.82 5.98
N LYS A 47 -14.28 -10.61 6.51
CA LYS A 47 -12.97 -9.96 6.72
C LYS A 47 -12.09 -10.70 7.72
N ILE A 48 -12.70 -11.26 8.77
CA ILE A 48 -12.01 -12.12 9.74
C ILE A 48 -11.52 -13.40 9.06
N LEU A 49 -12.40 -14.08 8.30
CA LEU A 49 -12.04 -15.29 7.56
C LEU A 49 -10.98 -15.04 6.49
N GLU A 50 -11.01 -13.91 5.78
CA GLU A 50 -9.93 -13.48 4.88
C GLU A 50 -8.61 -13.27 5.62
N GLY A 51 -8.63 -12.63 6.80
CA GLY A 51 -7.45 -12.41 7.62
C GLY A 51 -6.81 -13.71 8.13
N LEU A 52 -7.61 -14.78 8.29
CA LEU A 52 -7.18 -16.10 8.72
C LEU A 52 -6.69 -16.99 7.56
N ARG A 53 -7.00 -16.66 6.31
CA ARG A 53 -6.48 -17.42 5.16
C ARG A 53 -4.95 -17.30 5.13
N PRO A 54 -4.21 -18.42 5.01
CA PRO A 54 -2.76 -18.36 4.92
C PRO A 54 -2.37 -17.56 3.68
N LYS A 55 -1.83 -16.35 3.89
CA LYS A 55 -1.31 -15.53 2.80
C LYS A 55 -0.25 -16.34 2.07
N LYS A 56 -0.47 -16.59 0.77
CA LYS A 56 0.50 -17.30 -0.09
C LYS A 56 1.86 -16.64 0.12
N LYS A 57 2.86 -17.42 0.55
CA LYS A 57 4.22 -16.89 0.74
C LYS A 57 4.72 -16.38 -0.61
N ALA A 58 5.19 -15.14 -0.63
CA ALA A 58 5.78 -14.56 -1.82
C ALA A 58 6.97 -15.36 -2.28
N THR A 59 7.06 -15.57 -3.58
CA THR A 59 8.15 -16.27 -4.24
C THR A 59 9.21 -15.28 -4.72
N ASN A 60 10.42 -15.77 -5.03
CA ASN A 60 11.45 -14.94 -5.66
C ASN A 60 10.99 -14.32 -6.99
N ILE A 61 10.08 -15.00 -7.71
CA ILE A 61 9.50 -14.50 -8.96
C ILE A 61 8.65 -13.26 -8.70
N ASP A 62 7.84 -13.24 -7.63
CA ASP A 62 6.99 -12.09 -7.30
C ASP A 62 7.82 -10.84 -6.96
N TYR A 63 8.91 -11.04 -6.20
CA TYR A 63 9.87 -9.97 -5.91
C TYR A 63 10.57 -9.48 -7.17
N HIS A 64 10.95 -10.39 -8.07
CA HIS A 64 11.60 -10.05 -9.33
C HIS A 64 10.67 -9.29 -10.27
N LYS A 65 9.43 -9.77 -10.49
CA LYS A 65 8.40 -9.11 -11.30
C LYS A 65 8.18 -7.66 -10.87
N ARG A 66 8.06 -7.42 -9.56
CA ARG A 66 7.95 -6.08 -8.99
C ARG A 66 9.19 -5.21 -9.25
N THR A 67 10.39 -5.75 -9.11
CA THR A 67 11.63 -5.02 -9.40
C THR A 67 11.73 -4.67 -10.89
N VAL A 68 11.33 -5.58 -11.78
CA VAL A 68 11.32 -5.34 -13.23
C VAL A 68 10.35 -4.21 -13.60
N LEU A 69 9.14 -4.20 -13.05
CA LEU A 69 8.20 -3.09 -13.27
C LEU A 69 8.78 -1.76 -12.79
N ALA A 70 9.40 -1.75 -11.61
CA ALA A 70 10.04 -0.56 -11.08
C ALA A 70 11.20 -0.09 -11.99
N ALA A 71 11.99 -1.03 -12.51
CA ALA A 71 13.09 -0.75 -13.42
C ALA A 71 12.59 -0.12 -14.72
N GLU A 72 11.44 -0.56 -15.25
CA GLU A 72 10.85 0.03 -16.44
C GLU A 72 10.38 1.48 -16.20
N ILE A 73 9.66 1.71 -15.09
CA ILE A 73 9.24 3.07 -14.71
C ILE A 73 10.46 3.99 -14.58
N VAL A 74 11.53 3.54 -13.92
CA VAL A 74 12.77 4.31 -13.76
C VAL A 74 13.47 4.49 -15.10
N TYR A 75 13.55 3.45 -15.94
CA TYR A 75 14.17 3.53 -17.26
C TYR A 75 13.53 4.63 -18.11
N GLN A 76 12.19 4.73 -18.11
CA GLN A 76 11.49 5.77 -18.85
C GLN A 76 11.53 7.16 -18.21
N LEU A 77 11.75 7.27 -16.89
CA LEU A 77 11.58 8.52 -16.13
C LEU A 77 12.84 9.02 -15.40
N HIS A 78 13.99 8.35 -15.47
CA HIS A 78 15.18 8.70 -14.66
C HIS A 78 15.70 10.12 -14.91
N GLN A 79 15.50 10.65 -16.13
CA GLN A 79 15.84 12.03 -16.50
C GLN A 79 14.84 13.07 -15.96
N GLU A 80 13.68 12.65 -15.46
CA GLU A 80 12.69 13.54 -14.86
C GLU A 80 13.05 13.82 -13.39
N ASN A 81 13.39 15.06 -13.07
CA ASN A 81 13.76 15.46 -11.70
C ASN A 81 12.68 15.18 -10.63
N THR A 82 11.43 15.03 -11.06
CA THR A 82 10.28 14.72 -10.22
C THR A 82 10.28 13.28 -9.74
N LEU A 83 11.04 12.38 -10.39
CA LEU A 83 11.13 10.99 -10.01
C LEU A 83 11.99 10.83 -8.75
N GLY A 84 11.34 10.43 -7.67
CA GLY A 84 11.98 9.92 -6.47
C GLY A 84 11.16 8.76 -5.90
N HIS A 85 11.59 8.25 -4.75
CA HIS A 85 10.95 7.10 -4.09
C HIS A 85 9.44 7.20 -3.96
N LEU A 86 8.93 8.36 -3.51
CA LEU A 86 7.49 8.56 -3.37
C LEU A 86 6.78 8.37 -4.70
N LYS A 87 7.24 9.06 -5.76
CA LYS A 87 6.61 9.00 -7.08
C LYS A 87 6.69 7.59 -7.67
N LEU A 88 7.86 6.95 -7.64
CA LEU A 88 8.01 5.57 -8.11
C LEU A 88 7.02 4.64 -7.41
N GLN A 89 6.88 4.77 -6.09
CA GLN A 89 5.95 3.96 -5.31
C GLN A 89 4.48 4.21 -5.66
N LYS A 90 4.11 5.46 -5.97
CA LYS A 90 2.75 5.75 -6.46
C LYS A 90 2.50 5.18 -7.83
N LEU A 91 3.46 5.27 -8.75
CA LEU A 91 3.32 4.67 -10.07
C LEU A 91 3.20 3.15 -9.97
N LEU A 92 3.97 2.48 -9.11
CA LEU A 92 3.81 1.06 -8.82
C LEU A 92 2.41 0.72 -8.29
N TYR A 93 1.88 1.51 -7.34
CA TYR A 93 0.52 1.34 -6.83
C TYR A 93 -0.54 1.50 -7.93
N LEU A 94 -0.40 2.53 -8.76
CA LEU A 94 -1.33 2.80 -9.85
C LEU A 94 -1.27 1.72 -10.93
N CYS A 95 -0.08 1.26 -11.32
CA CYS A 95 0.08 0.12 -12.24
C CYS A 95 -0.55 -1.16 -11.66
N GLN A 96 -0.33 -1.46 -10.38
CA GLN A 96 -0.93 -2.64 -9.72
C GLN A 96 -2.45 -2.65 -9.87
N ASN A 97 -3.11 -1.52 -9.60
CA ASN A 97 -4.56 -1.48 -9.50
C ASN A 97 -5.26 -1.11 -10.82
N SER A 98 -4.66 -0.27 -11.66
CA SER A 98 -5.24 0.16 -12.93
C SER A 98 -4.97 -0.82 -14.06
N ALA A 99 -3.77 -1.43 -14.11
CA ALA A 99 -3.40 -2.41 -15.14
C ALA A 99 -3.62 -3.87 -14.69
N ARG A 100 -4.28 -4.08 -13.54
CA ARG A 100 -4.56 -5.41 -12.95
C ARG A 100 -3.31 -6.29 -12.79
N ILE A 101 -2.20 -5.65 -12.50
CA ILE A 101 -0.92 -6.34 -12.31
C ILE A 101 -0.82 -6.76 -10.84
N ASP A 102 -0.65 -8.06 -10.57
CA ASP A 102 -0.26 -8.49 -9.24
C ASP A 102 1.25 -8.24 -9.02
N ILE A 103 1.57 -7.28 -8.13
CA ILE A 103 2.93 -7.07 -7.63
C ILE A 103 2.94 -7.30 -6.12
N HIS A 104 4.00 -7.95 -5.63
CA HIS A 104 4.14 -8.21 -4.21
C HIS A 104 4.60 -6.96 -3.43
N ALA A 105 3.64 -6.13 -3.04
CA ALA A 105 3.84 -4.94 -2.22
C ALA A 105 2.72 -4.81 -1.17
N ASN A 106 3.06 -4.28 0.01
CA ASN A 106 2.09 -4.08 1.10
C ASN A 106 1.78 -2.59 1.27
N PHE A 107 0.95 -2.05 0.38
CA PHE A 107 0.55 -0.65 0.42
C PHE A 107 -0.42 -0.39 1.57
N LEU A 108 0.09 0.21 2.64
CA LEU A 108 -0.67 0.59 3.83
C LEU A 108 -1.25 2.00 3.69
N LYS A 109 -2.33 2.29 4.44
CA LYS A 109 -2.81 3.65 4.64
C LYS A 109 -1.81 4.44 5.47
N GLN A 110 -1.12 5.39 4.85
CA GLN A 110 -0.11 6.23 5.50
C GLN A 110 -0.35 7.71 5.16
N ALA A 111 0.30 8.63 5.89
CA ALA A 111 0.23 10.07 5.66
C ALA A 111 0.44 10.45 4.18
N MET A 112 1.42 9.81 3.55
CA MET A 112 1.80 10.03 2.16
C MET A 112 0.90 9.28 1.16
N GLY A 113 -0.31 8.84 1.54
CA GLY A 113 -1.19 7.99 0.72
C GLY A 113 -0.86 6.48 0.83
N PRO A 114 -1.23 5.66 -0.17
CA PRO A 114 -0.92 4.22 -0.16
C PRO A 114 0.60 3.98 -0.26
N TYR A 115 1.21 3.42 0.79
CA TYR A 115 2.67 3.40 0.93
C TYR A 115 3.17 2.14 1.64
N ASP A 116 4.30 1.61 1.19
CA ASP A 116 5.01 0.47 1.76
C ASP A 116 6.41 0.92 2.22
N ASN A 117 6.63 0.92 3.54
CA ASN A 117 7.85 1.41 4.18
C ASN A 117 9.12 0.63 3.82
N ARG A 118 8.99 -0.59 3.28
CA ARG A 118 10.12 -1.49 2.98
C ARG A 118 10.39 -1.60 1.48
N LEU A 119 9.42 -1.26 0.64
CA LEU A 119 9.46 -1.49 -0.80
C LEU A 119 10.68 -0.88 -1.49
N MET A 120 10.93 0.42 -1.27
CA MET A 120 12.01 1.13 -1.95
C MET A 120 13.40 0.57 -1.59
N ARG A 121 13.65 0.28 -0.31
CA ARG A 121 14.92 -0.33 0.12
C ARG A 121 15.19 -1.67 -0.59
N SER A 122 14.14 -2.48 -0.76
CA SER A 122 14.25 -3.75 -1.48
C SER A 122 14.49 -3.56 -2.97
N ILE A 123 13.89 -2.54 -3.58
CA ILE A 123 14.06 -2.23 -5.00
C ILE A 123 15.47 -1.69 -5.25
N ASP A 124 15.94 -0.72 -4.47
CA ASP A 124 17.27 -0.11 -4.62
C ASP A 124 18.38 -1.16 -4.47
N LYS A 125 18.23 -2.08 -3.51
CA LYS A 125 19.16 -3.21 -3.36
C LYS A 125 19.24 -4.03 -4.65
N LYS A 126 18.09 -4.38 -5.23
CA LYS A 126 18.03 -5.17 -6.47
C LYS A 126 18.52 -4.40 -7.70
N PHE A 127 18.25 -3.11 -7.79
CA PHE A 127 18.79 -2.27 -8.86
C PHE A 127 20.31 -2.23 -8.83
N LYS A 128 20.92 -2.10 -7.65
CA LYS A 128 22.38 -2.16 -7.49
C LYS A 128 22.96 -3.54 -7.80
N GLU A 129 22.35 -4.61 -7.27
CA GLU A 129 22.77 -6.00 -7.56
C GLU A 129 22.76 -6.31 -9.06
N ASN A 130 21.72 -5.85 -9.77
CA ASN A 130 21.57 -6.07 -11.21
C ASN A 130 22.35 -5.06 -12.07
N LYS A 131 22.98 -4.05 -11.45
CA LYS A 131 23.64 -2.92 -12.13
C LYS A 131 22.71 -2.17 -13.09
N TRP A 132 21.46 -1.96 -12.69
CA TRP A 132 20.48 -1.22 -13.47
C TRP A 132 20.50 0.26 -13.12
N PHE A 133 20.31 0.59 -11.84
CA PHE A 133 20.27 1.98 -11.36
C PHE A 133 20.85 2.11 -9.95
N SER A 134 21.40 3.27 -9.65
CA SER A 134 21.59 3.74 -8.27
C SER A 134 20.55 4.81 -7.94
N TYR A 135 20.36 5.09 -6.64
CA TYR A 135 19.52 6.18 -6.17
C TYR A 135 20.32 7.10 -5.25
N ASN A 136 20.25 8.41 -5.52
CA ASN A 136 20.77 9.46 -4.66
C ASN A 136 19.75 10.62 -4.60
N PRO A 137 19.12 10.87 -3.45
CA PRO A 137 18.09 11.90 -3.33
C PRO A 137 18.61 13.33 -3.44
N ARG A 138 19.94 13.53 -3.39
CA ARG A 138 20.58 14.86 -3.49
C ARG A 138 20.85 15.29 -4.93
N GLU A 139 20.81 14.35 -5.87
CA GLU A 139 21.01 14.65 -7.29
C GLU A 139 19.74 15.22 -7.91
N TYR A 140 19.89 15.99 -8.99
CA TYR A 140 18.78 16.50 -9.78
C TYR A 140 17.98 15.34 -10.40
N GLU A 141 18.68 14.45 -11.09
CA GLU A 141 18.20 13.15 -11.54
C GLU A 141 18.50 12.13 -10.47
N LYS A 142 17.50 11.80 -9.64
CA LYS A 142 17.72 11.01 -8.42
C LYS A 142 18.09 9.56 -8.69
N TYR A 143 17.70 9.02 -9.85
CA TYR A 143 18.09 7.69 -10.30
C TYR A 143 19.13 7.80 -11.40
N GLN A 144 20.26 7.13 -11.23
CA GLN A 144 21.38 7.20 -12.18
C GLN A 144 21.56 5.83 -12.84
N PRO A 145 21.63 5.77 -14.18
CA PRO A 145 21.86 4.52 -14.88
C PRO A 145 23.23 3.94 -14.53
N LEU A 146 23.28 2.60 -14.38
CA LEU A 146 24.50 1.83 -14.17
C LEU A 146 24.84 1.00 -15.42
N GLU A 147 25.87 0.16 -15.38
CA GLU A 147 26.44 -0.49 -16.58
C GLU A 147 25.47 -1.39 -17.35
N LYS A 148 24.40 -1.87 -16.72
CA LYS A 148 23.37 -2.72 -17.32
C LYS A 148 21.98 -2.07 -17.30
N TYR A 149 21.87 -0.74 -17.24
CA TYR A 149 20.58 -0.05 -17.34
C TYR A 149 19.87 -0.43 -18.65
N GLY A 150 18.67 -1.04 -18.56
CA GLY A 150 17.98 -1.66 -19.70
C GLY A 150 18.03 -3.19 -19.73
N GLY A 151 18.84 -3.84 -18.89
CA GLY A 151 18.88 -5.30 -18.76
C GLY A 151 17.61 -5.93 -18.19
N HIS A 152 16.62 -5.13 -17.78
CA HIS A 152 15.31 -5.56 -17.34
C HIS A 152 14.30 -5.77 -18.48
N LYS A 153 14.54 -5.22 -19.69
CA LYS A 153 13.54 -5.16 -20.78
C LYS A 153 13.01 -6.51 -21.22
N GLU A 154 13.87 -7.51 -21.39
CA GLU A 154 13.46 -8.87 -21.77
C GLU A 154 12.50 -9.47 -20.73
N TRP A 155 12.74 -9.22 -19.44
CA TRP A 155 11.86 -9.67 -18.36
C TRP A 155 10.58 -8.85 -18.29
N TYR A 156 10.66 -7.56 -18.61
CA TYR A 156 9.50 -6.68 -18.65
C TYR A 156 8.50 -7.16 -19.69
N GLU A 157 8.96 -7.43 -20.91
CA GLU A 157 8.12 -8.00 -21.98
C GLU A 157 7.54 -9.36 -21.58
N ARG A 158 8.33 -10.23 -20.92
CA ARG A 158 7.84 -11.54 -20.47
C ARG A 158 6.77 -11.47 -19.37
N TYR A 159 6.90 -10.55 -18.43
CA TYR A 159 5.97 -10.47 -17.29
C TYR A 159 4.73 -9.63 -17.55
N PHE A 160 4.79 -8.70 -18.50
CA PHE A 160 3.77 -7.67 -18.70
C PHE A 160 3.33 -7.51 -20.14
N ASN A 161 3.56 -8.50 -21.01
CA ASN A 161 3.15 -8.47 -22.43
C ASN A 161 1.70 -8.01 -22.65
N GLU A 162 0.79 -8.43 -21.77
CA GLU A 162 -0.64 -8.10 -21.82
C GLU A 162 -0.98 -6.72 -21.22
N GLN A 163 -0.05 -6.07 -20.53
CA GLN A 163 -0.27 -4.80 -19.81
C GLN A 163 0.64 -3.65 -20.30
N LEU A 164 1.38 -3.85 -21.39
CA LEU A 164 2.36 -2.86 -21.89
C LEU A 164 1.70 -1.50 -22.15
N SER A 165 0.56 -1.49 -22.85
CA SER A 165 -0.20 -0.28 -23.17
C SER A 165 -0.64 0.49 -21.93
N GLU A 166 -1.15 -0.22 -20.92
CA GLU A 166 -1.67 0.36 -19.69
C GLU A 166 -0.54 0.93 -18.83
N ILE A 167 0.58 0.20 -18.73
CA ILE A 167 1.77 0.66 -18.01
C ILE A 167 2.32 1.93 -18.69
N ASP A 168 2.49 1.91 -20.01
CA ASP A 168 2.98 3.07 -20.77
C ASP A 168 2.04 4.26 -20.67
N PHE A 169 0.72 4.03 -20.69
CA PHE A 169 -0.26 5.09 -20.46
C PHE A 169 -0.05 5.75 -19.09
N ILE A 170 0.08 4.97 -18.02
CA ILE A 170 0.29 5.49 -16.66
C ILE A 170 1.61 6.26 -16.55
N ILE A 171 2.70 5.70 -17.08
CA ILE A 171 4.04 6.33 -17.05
C ILE A 171 3.99 7.67 -17.79
N ASN A 172 3.43 7.69 -19.00
CA ASN A 172 3.37 8.91 -19.80
C ASN A 172 2.44 9.95 -19.21
N LYS A 173 1.26 9.55 -18.71
CA LYS A 173 0.30 10.45 -18.07
C LYS A 173 0.90 11.20 -16.89
N PHE A 174 1.69 10.50 -16.07
CA PHE A 174 2.27 11.07 -14.84
C PHE A 174 3.76 11.42 -14.95
N ARG A 175 4.32 11.42 -16.17
CA ARG A 175 5.74 11.66 -16.44
C ARG A 175 6.27 12.90 -15.75
N LYS A 176 5.58 14.04 -15.86
CA LYS A 176 5.98 15.34 -15.29
C LYS A 176 5.28 15.68 -13.97
N THR A 177 4.44 14.79 -13.45
CA THR A 177 3.66 15.05 -12.23
C THR A 177 4.58 15.16 -11.02
N LYS A 178 4.37 16.22 -10.23
CA LYS A 178 5.12 16.49 -8.99
C LYS A 178 4.70 15.55 -7.85
N THR A 179 5.57 15.38 -6.87
CA THR A 179 5.38 14.53 -5.67
C THR A 179 4.04 14.74 -4.96
N ARG A 180 3.66 16.00 -4.70
CA ARG A 180 2.37 16.31 -4.03
C ARG A 180 1.17 15.87 -4.86
N ALA A 181 1.18 16.18 -6.15
CA ALA A 181 0.08 15.86 -7.05
C ALA A 181 -0.08 14.34 -7.22
N ILE A 182 1.02 13.59 -7.38
CA ILE A 182 0.93 12.13 -7.51
C ILE A 182 0.50 11.46 -6.19
N GLU A 183 0.84 12.04 -5.04
CA GLU A 183 0.29 11.60 -3.74
C GLU A 183 -1.23 11.77 -3.68
N LEU A 184 -1.73 12.95 -4.08
CA LEU A 184 -3.16 13.25 -4.12
C LEU A 184 -3.90 12.26 -5.02
N ILE A 185 -3.44 12.11 -6.26
CA ILE A 185 -4.01 11.19 -7.27
C ILE A 185 -4.06 9.75 -6.75
N ALA A 186 -2.94 9.23 -6.24
CA ALA A 186 -2.89 7.85 -5.77
C ALA A 186 -3.76 7.62 -4.52
N THR A 187 -3.92 8.62 -3.67
CA THR A 187 -4.80 8.52 -2.49
C THR A 187 -6.27 8.55 -2.91
N ILE A 188 -6.66 9.46 -3.82
CA ILE A 188 -8.03 9.49 -4.38
C ILE A 188 -8.34 8.15 -5.07
N PHE A 189 -7.41 7.64 -5.88
CA PHE A 189 -7.56 6.34 -6.54
C PHE A 189 -7.81 5.22 -5.52
N ALA A 190 -7.05 5.20 -4.42
CA ALA A 190 -7.22 4.22 -3.37
C ALA A 190 -8.59 4.32 -2.68
N CYS A 191 -9.02 5.53 -2.31
CA CYS A 191 -10.35 5.75 -1.74
C CYS A 191 -11.47 5.31 -2.69
N TRP A 192 -11.34 5.61 -3.99
CA TRP A 192 -12.27 5.18 -5.01
C TRP A 192 -12.34 3.66 -5.09
N LYS A 193 -11.17 3.00 -5.15
CA LYS A 193 -11.10 1.55 -5.19
C LYS A 193 -11.80 0.92 -3.97
N GLU A 194 -11.56 1.45 -2.77
CA GLU A 194 -12.22 0.96 -1.56
C GLU A 194 -13.75 1.11 -1.61
N ILE A 195 -14.28 2.22 -2.15
CA ILE A 195 -15.73 2.40 -2.33
C ILE A 195 -16.30 1.30 -3.24
N ILE A 196 -15.61 1.00 -4.35
CA ILE A 196 -16.03 -0.05 -5.29
C ILE A 196 -15.97 -1.42 -4.62
N ASP A 197 -14.86 -1.75 -3.95
CA ASP A 197 -14.68 -3.03 -3.25
C ASP A 197 -15.74 -3.22 -2.14
N GLU A 198 -16.07 -2.15 -1.41
CA GLU A 198 -17.11 -2.12 -0.36
C GLU A 198 -18.54 -2.06 -0.93
N LYS A 199 -18.70 -2.03 -2.26
CA LYS A 199 -20.00 -1.91 -2.97
C LYS A 199 -20.85 -0.72 -2.49
N GLN A 200 -20.19 0.37 -2.13
CA GLN A 200 -20.83 1.62 -1.72
C GLN A 200 -21.21 2.47 -2.93
N LEU A 201 -22.21 3.34 -2.75
CA LEU A 201 -22.54 4.33 -3.76
C LEU A 201 -21.34 5.26 -3.97
N LEU A 202 -20.91 5.41 -5.22
CA LEU A 202 -19.81 6.28 -5.58
C LEU A 202 -20.32 7.71 -5.83
N THR A 203 -20.05 8.62 -4.89
CA THR A 203 -20.25 10.06 -5.08
C THR A 203 -18.98 10.84 -4.75
N GLU A 204 -18.89 12.09 -5.21
CA GLU A 204 -17.73 12.95 -4.94
C GLU A 204 -17.63 13.30 -3.45
N GLU A 205 -18.76 13.47 -2.77
CA GLU A 205 -18.81 13.72 -1.32
C GLU A 205 -18.24 12.55 -0.54
N ILE A 206 -18.56 11.31 -0.94
CA ILE A 206 -18.04 10.09 -0.29
C ILE A 206 -16.54 9.95 -0.54
N LEU A 207 -16.06 10.25 -1.76
CA LEU A 207 -14.63 10.26 -2.08
C LEU A 207 -13.87 11.28 -1.21
N VAL A 208 -14.35 12.52 -1.14
CA VAL A 208 -13.75 13.58 -0.33
C VAL A 208 -13.76 13.18 1.15
N HIS A 209 -14.85 12.62 1.65
CA HIS A 209 -14.95 12.15 3.02
C HIS A 209 -13.92 11.05 3.32
N LYS A 210 -13.86 9.99 2.50
CA LYS A 210 -12.87 8.91 2.66
C LYS A 210 -11.44 9.41 2.52
N PHE A 211 -11.19 10.39 1.66
CA PHE A 211 -9.88 11.01 1.51
C PHE A 211 -9.42 11.68 2.81
N TYR A 212 -10.27 12.48 3.45
CA TYR A 212 -9.93 13.10 4.73
C TYR A 212 -9.81 12.08 5.88
N GLN A 213 -10.60 10.99 5.84
CA GLN A 213 -10.47 9.87 6.80
C GLN A 213 -9.22 9.02 6.58
N TRP A 214 -8.52 9.17 5.46
CA TRP A 214 -7.33 8.36 5.15
C TRP A 214 -6.21 8.56 6.18
N HIS A 215 -5.93 9.82 6.54
CA HIS A 215 -4.92 10.20 7.53
C HIS A 215 -5.08 11.68 7.91
N PRO A 216 -4.79 12.11 9.16
CA PRO A 216 -4.89 13.52 9.57
C PRO A 216 -4.12 14.51 8.69
N ASP A 217 -2.95 14.11 8.19
CA ASP A 217 -2.12 14.87 7.25
C ASP A 217 -2.84 15.26 5.94
N LYS A 218 -3.94 14.58 5.58
CA LYS A 218 -4.72 14.91 4.37
C LYS A 218 -5.47 16.23 4.46
N SER A 219 -5.59 16.81 5.65
CA SER A 219 -6.06 18.19 5.84
C SER A 219 -5.20 19.23 5.10
N LYS A 220 -3.97 18.90 4.68
CA LYS A 220 -3.12 19.76 3.85
C LYS A 220 -3.63 19.97 2.42
N PHE A 221 -4.62 19.19 1.96
CA PHE A 221 -5.25 19.34 0.65
C PHE A 221 -6.63 19.99 0.85
N ASP A 222 -6.88 21.10 0.15
CA ASP A 222 -8.18 21.73 0.21
C ASP A 222 -9.22 20.95 -0.63
N LYS A 223 -10.50 21.20 -0.35
CA LYS A 223 -11.59 20.45 -0.98
C LYS A 223 -11.64 20.69 -2.49
N ASP A 224 -11.32 21.90 -2.94
CA ASP A 224 -11.35 22.27 -4.35
C ASP A 224 -10.24 21.57 -5.14
N GLU A 225 -9.03 21.46 -4.61
CA GLU A 225 -7.90 20.69 -5.19
C GLU A 225 -8.29 19.22 -5.34
N ILE A 226 -8.98 18.64 -4.34
CA ILE A 226 -9.47 17.25 -4.40
C ILE A 226 -10.53 17.09 -5.50
N LEU A 227 -11.55 17.95 -5.53
CA LEU A 227 -12.63 17.87 -6.52
C LEU A 227 -12.11 18.09 -7.96
N GLN A 228 -11.22 19.05 -8.17
CA GLN A 228 -10.56 19.26 -9.46
C GLN A 228 -9.76 18.03 -9.90
N THR A 229 -9.07 17.37 -8.96
CA THR A 229 -8.33 16.13 -9.25
C THR A 229 -9.26 14.97 -9.57
N ILE A 230 -10.40 14.83 -8.86
CA ILE A 230 -11.43 13.83 -9.17
C ILE A 230 -11.99 14.05 -10.58
N ALA A 231 -12.33 15.29 -10.93
CA ALA A 231 -12.84 15.64 -12.25
C ALA A 231 -11.80 15.34 -13.35
N PHE A 232 -10.53 15.68 -13.13
CA PHE A 232 -9.42 15.32 -14.01
C PHE A 232 -9.34 13.80 -14.22
N MET A 233 -9.34 13.02 -13.14
CA MET A 233 -9.27 11.56 -13.18
C MET A 233 -10.45 10.94 -13.96
N LYS A 234 -11.67 11.46 -13.75
CA LYS A 234 -12.87 11.04 -14.50
C LYS A 234 -12.76 11.34 -15.99
N ASN A 235 -12.43 12.58 -16.35
CA ASN A 235 -12.36 13.03 -17.74
C ASN A 235 -11.30 12.28 -18.54
N ASP A 236 -10.21 11.90 -17.89
CA ASP A 236 -9.10 11.16 -18.50
C ASP A 236 -9.29 9.65 -18.52
N GLY A 237 -10.42 9.14 -18.03
CA GLY A 237 -10.67 7.70 -17.89
C GLY A 237 -9.70 7.01 -16.92
N PHE A 238 -9.07 7.76 -16.03
CA PHE A 238 -8.12 7.25 -15.05
C PHE A 238 -8.77 7.02 -13.70
N HIS A 239 -9.53 5.94 -13.59
CA HIS A 239 -10.21 5.52 -12.38
C HIS A 239 -10.20 3.99 -12.26
N PRO A 240 -10.40 3.43 -11.05
CA PRO A 240 -10.53 1.98 -10.92
C PRO A 240 -11.71 1.47 -11.77
N ASN A 241 -11.52 0.32 -12.42
CA ASN A 241 -12.58 -0.33 -13.19
C ASN A 241 -13.64 -0.89 -12.23
N GLN A 242 -14.92 -0.68 -12.53
CA GLN A 242 -16.02 -1.40 -11.90
C GLN A 242 -15.93 -2.87 -12.36
N GLN A 243 -15.95 -3.81 -11.41
CA GLN A 243 -15.98 -5.26 -11.73
C GLN A 243 -17.37 -5.69 -12.19
#